data_AF-A0A968QTZ8-F1
#
_entry.id   AF-A0A968QTZ8-F1
#
_cell.length_a   1.000
_cell.length_b   1.000
_cell.length_c   1.000
_cell.angle_alpha   90.00
_cell.angle_beta   90.00
_cell.angle_gamma   90.00
#
_symmetry.space_group_name_H-M   'P 1'
#
loop_
_entity.id
_entity.type
_entity.pdbx_description
1 polymer ?
#
loop_
_entity_poly.entity_id
_entity_poly.type
_entity_poly.pdbx_seq_one_letter_code
_entity_poly.pdbx_strand_id
1 'polypeptide(L)'
;MPEKRLAVMMSLLMRFLPLIHLQIREISDAQKARGIECRKNPIYRTVKFVIPLIRRTFEDADRLVIAMKARSFCEDRSEPELLWTRQDSITFAAVDRVQHHYRSGIND
;
A
#
# COMPACT_ATOMS: atom_id res chain seq x y z
N MET A 1 0.46 1.80 -21.56
CA MET A 1 -1.01 1.87 -21.38
C MET A 1 -1.30 1.83 -19.88
N PRO A 2 -2.37 2.48 -19.38
CA PRO A 2 -2.50 3.02 -18.00
C PRO A 2 -2.25 2.05 -16.84
N GLU A 3 -2.30 0.73 -17.09
CA GLU A 3 -2.04 -0.31 -16.10
C GLU A 3 -0.65 -0.20 -15.44
N LYS A 4 0.42 0.09 -16.20
CA LYS A 4 1.79 0.17 -15.67
C LYS A 4 1.92 1.30 -14.64
N ARG A 5 1.29 2.45 -14.92
CA ARG A 5 1.28 3.59 -14.01
C ARG A 5 0.50 3.30 -12.73
N LEU A 6 -0.62 2.56 -12.84
CA LEU A 6 -1.38 2.11 -11.69
C LEU A 6 -0.58 1.10 -10.83
N ALA A 7 0.14 0.18 -11.46
CA ALA A 7 1.01 -0.77 -10.76
C ALA A 7 2.14 -0.06 -10.00
N VAL A 8 2.77 0.95 -10.61
CA VAL A 8 3.74 1.81 -9.93
C VAL A 8 3.09 2.54 -8.76
N MET A 9 1.93 3.17 -8.95
CA MET A 9 1.23 3.86 -7.86
C MET A 9 0.90 2.90 -6.71
N MET A 10 0.42 1.70 -7.03
CA MET A 10 0.04 0.70 -6.03
C MET A 10 1.25 0.14 -5.27
N SER A 11 2.34 -0.20 -5.96
CA SER A 11 3.58 -0.65 -5.33
C SER A 11 4.21 0.44 -4.46
N LEU A 12 4.09 1.69 -4.87
CA LEU A 12 4.49 2.83 -4.06
C LEU A 12 3.65 2.93 -2.80
N LEU A 13 2.31 2.89 -2.91
CA LEU A 13 1.42 2.92 -1.76
C LEU A 13 1.75 1.81 -0.75
N MET A 14 1.98 0.59 -1.22
CA MET A 14 2.37 -0.55 -0.37
C MET A 14 3.69 -0.32 0.36
N ARG A 15 4.67 0.33 -0.30
CA ARG A 15 5.94 0.69 0.33
C ARG A 15 5.81 1.87 1.30
N PHE A 16 4.90 2.80 1.02
CA PHE A 16 4.65 3.97 1.87
C PHE A 16 3.80 3.64 3.10
N LEU A 17 2.96 2.61 3.05
CA LEU A 17 2.14 2.18 4.18
C LEU A 17 2.94 1.88 5.47
N PRO A 18 4.02 1.06 5.46
CA PRO A 18 4.81 0.83 6.66
C PRO A 18 5.52 2.09 7.16
N LEU A 19 5.92 2.98 6.24
CA LEU A 19 6.52 4.27 6.59
C LEU A 19 5.51 5.18 7.30
N ILE A 20 4.30 5.31 6.76
CA ILE A 20 3.21 6.09 7.36
C ILE A 20 2.86 5.52 8.74
N HIS A 21 2.80 4.19 8.88
CA HIS A 21 2.53 3.56 10.17
C HIS A 21 3.59 3.90 11.23
N LEU A 22 4.87 3.95 10.84
CA LEU A 22 5.93 4.40 11.72
C LEU A 22 5.76 5.89 12.10
N GLN A 23 5.46 6.76 11.13
CA GLN A 23 5.21 8.18 11.39
C GLN A 23 4.01 8.40 12.32
N ILE A 24 2.94 7.61 12.15
CA ILE A 24 1.76 7.61 13.03
C ILE A 24 2.18 7.32 14.47
N ARG A 25 3.05 6.33 14.70
CA ARG A 25 3.56 5.99 16.03
C ARG A 25 4.38 7.13 16.64
N GLU A 26 5.34 7.69 15.89
CA GLU A 26 6.14 8.82 16.36
C GLU A 26 5.29 10.05 16.70
N ILE A 27 4.32 10.37 15.84
CA ILE A 27 3.41 11.49 16.08
C ILE A 27 2.54 11.18 17.29
N SER A 28 2.03 9.95 17.43
CA SER A 28 1.23 9.53 18.57
C SER A 28 1.99 9.72 19.88
N ASP A 29 3.24 9.26 19.96
CA ASP A 29 4.08 9.43 21.15
C ASP A 29 4.36 10.91 21.45
N ALA A 30 4.59 11.72 20.42
CA ALA A 30 4.76 13.17 20.57
C ALA A 30 3.47 13.89 21.03
N GLN A 31 2.30 13.50 20.53
CA GLN A 31 1.02 14.06 20.97
C GLN A 31 0.69 13.62 22.40
N LYS A 32 1.06 12.39 22.78
CA LYS A 32 0.93 11.86 24.14
C LYS A 32 1.80 12.64 25.13
N ALA A 33 3.07 12.89 24.79
CA ALA A 33 3.97 13.73 25.59
C ALA A 33 3.46 15.17 25.76
N ARG A 34 2.72 15.70 24.77
CA ARG A 34 2.08 17.03 24.83
C ARG A 34 0.75 17.04 25.60
N GLY A 35 0.31 15.90 26.15
CA GLY A 35 -0.95 15.79 26.91
C GLY A 35 -2.21 16.02 26.07
N ILE A 36 -2.12 15.90 24.74
CA ILE A 36 -3.26 16.14 23.83
C ILE A 36 -4.30 15.02 23.95
N GLU A 37 -3.89 13.83 24.37
CA GLU A 37 -4.76 12.69 24.65
C GLU A 37 -5.68 12.89 25.87
N CYS A 38 -5.33 13.80 26.79
CA CYS A 38 -6.10 14.08 28.01
C CYS A 38 -7.25 15.08 27.79
N ARG A 39 -7.42 15.62 26.57
CA ARG A 39 -8.50 16.57 26.27
C ARG A 39 -9.80 15.84 25.93
N LYS A 40 -10.93 16.26 26.52
CA LYS A 40 -12.27 15.67 26.31
C LYS A 40 -12.79 15.73 24.87
N ASN A 41 -12.28 16.64 24.02
CA ASN A 41 -12.82 16.82 22.68
C ASN A 41 -12.10 15.91 21.65
N PRO A 42 -12.78 14.88 21.10
CA PRO A 42 -12.17 13.97 20.13
C PRO A 42 -11.84 14.63 18.80
N ILE A 43 -12.59 15.64 18.37
CA ILE A 43 -12.39 16.34 17.09
C ILE A 43 -11.07 17.11 17.13
N TYR A 44 -10.84 17.85 18.20
CA TYR A 44 -9.60 18.60 18.40
C TYR A 44 -8.37 17.68 18.41
N ARG A 45 -8.48 16.51 19.06
CA ARG A 45 -7.43 15.49 19.09
C ARG A 45 -7.10 14.98 17.69
N THR A 46 -8.11 14.63 16.89
CA THR A 46 -7.92 14.14 15.52
C THR A 46 -7.31 15.20 14.61
N VAL A 47 -7.78 16.45 14.66
CA VAL A 47 -7.23 17.53 13.82
C VAL A 47 -5.76 17.79 14.16
N LYS A 48 -5.40 17.83 15.45
CA LYS A 48 -4.00 18.01 15.90
C LYS A 48 -3.09 16.83 15.54
N PHE A 49 -3.65 15.63 15.34
CA PHE A 49 -2.92 14.46 14.89
C PHE A 49 -2.77 14.41 13.36
N VAL A 50 -3.83 14.72 12.62
CA VAL A 50 -3.90 14.60 11.15
C VAL A 50 -3.05 15.67 10.45
N ILE A 51 -3.10 16.92 10.91
CA ILE A 51 -2.32 18.02 10.31
C ILE A 51 -0.82 17.69 10.20
N PRO A 52 -0.11 17.29 11.28
CA PRO A 52 1.32 16.98 11.17
C PRO A 52 1.60 15.73 10.34
N LEU A 53 0.71 14.74 10.35
CA LEU A 53 0.86 13.53 9.55
C LEU A 53 0.79 13.83 8.05
N ILE A 54 -0.23 14.60 7.63
CA ILE A 54 -0.39 15.01 6.24
C ILE A 54 0.81 15.85 5.80
N ARG A 55 1.25 16.80 6.62
CA ARG A 55 2.40 17.66 6.29
C ARG A 55 3.68 16.85 6.05
N ARG A 56 4.00 15.91 6.94
CA ARG A 56 5.16 15.01 6.76
C ARG A 56 5.01 14.15 5.50
N THR A 57 3.82 13.60 5.26
CA THR A 57 3.56 12.75 4.09
C THR A 57 3.78 13.50 2.77
N PHE A 58 3.32 14.76 2.67
CA PHE A 58 3.57 15.59 1.49
C PHE A 58 5.05 15.96 1.32
N GLU A 59 5.74 16.35 2.41
CA GLU A 59 7.18 16.64 2.36
C GLU A 59 7.99 15.41 1.89
N ASP A 60 7.63 14.21 2.36
CA ASP A 60 8.25 12.96 1.94
C ASP A 60 7.94 12.61 0.47
N ALA A 61 6.71 12.85 0.02
CA ALA A 61 6.32 12.65 -1.38
C ALA A 61 7.09 13.59 -2.33
N ASP A 62 7.27 14.86 -1.98
CA ASP A 62 8.04 15.81 -2.78
C ASP A 62 9.51 15.38 -2.89
N ARG A 63 10.12 15.01 -1.76
CA ARG A 63 11.51 14.50 -1.73
C ARG A 63 11.66 13.25 -2.58
N LEU A 64 10.68 12.34 -2.50
CA LEU A 64 10.66 11.13 -3.30
C LEU A 64 10.57 11.45 -4.80
N VAL A 65 9.66 12.34 -5.22
CA VAL A 65 9.51 12.70 -6.63
C VAL A 65 10.79 13.32 -7.18
N ILE A 66 11.44 14.19 -6.40
CA ILE A 66 12.75 14.76 -6.78
C ILE A 66 13.80 13.65 -6.94
N ALA A 67 13.87 12.71 -5.99
CA ALA A 67 14.81 11.59 -6.06
C ALA A 67 14.51 10.63 -7.24
N MET A 68 13.23 10.44 -7.58
CA MET A 68 12.82 9.63 -8.74
C MET A 68 13.22 10.31 -10.06
N LYS A 69 13.02 11.63 -10.16
CA LYS A 69 13.46 12.42 -11.32
C LYS A 69 14.98 12.38 -11.49
N ALA A 70 15.74 12.48 -10.39
CA ALA A 70 17.21 12.41 -10.42
C ALA A 70 17.74 11.04 -10.91
N ARG A 71 16.97 9.96 -10.73
CA ARG A 71 17.30 8.60 -11.22
C ARG A 71 16.72 8.30 -12.60
N SER A 72 16.25 9.32 -13.33
CA SER A 72 15.63 9.18 -14.65
C SER A 72 14.45 8.20 -14.66
N PHE A 73 13.55 8.29 -13.67
CA PHE A 73 12.34 7.47 -13.64
C PHE A 73 11.50 7.69 -14.92
N CYS A 74 11.17 6.59 -15.61
CA CYS A 74 10.33 6.58 -16.80
C CYS A 74 9.11 5.70 -16.55
N GLU A 75 7.91 6.19 -16.89
CA GLU A 75 6.65 5.49 -16.67
C GLU A 75 6.48 4.24 -17.55
N ASP A 76 7.21 4.15 -18.67
CA ASP A 76 7.12 3.02 -19.61
C ASP A 76 8.18 1.93 -19.38
N ARG A 77 8.69 1.82 -18.14
CA ARG A 77 9.70 0.83 -17.80
C ARG A 77 9.14 -0.59 -17.99
N SER A 78 9.88 -1.44 -18.71
CA SER A 78 9.55 -2.86 -18.89
C SER A 78 9.55 -3.56 -17.53
N GLU A 79 8.42 -4.15 -17.17
CA GLU A 79 8.27 -4.94 -15.96
C GLU A 79 9.05 -6.26 -16.09
N PRO A 80 9.59 -6.82 -14.99
CA PRO A 80 10.16 -8.16 -15.03
C PRO A 80 9.08 -9.16 -15.43
N GLU A 81 9.38 -10.00 -16.41
CA GLU A 81 8.44 -11.04 -16.87
C GLU A 81 8.11 -12.00 -15.73
N LEU A 82 6.82 -12.16 -15.43
CA LEU A 82 6.35 -13.18 -14.50
C LEU A 82 6.56 -14.55 -15.16
N LEU A 83 7.48 -15.34 -14.63
CA LEU A 83 7.77 -16.68 -15.14
C LEU A 83 6.76 -17.68 -14.61
N TRP A 84 6.08 -18.36 -15.54
CA TRP A 84 5.18 -19.45 -15.23
C TRP A 84 5.96 -20.61 -14.58
N THR A 85 5.61 -20.95 -13.35
CA THR A 85 6.27 -22.03 -12.60
C THR A 85 5.42 -23.31 -12.63
N ARG A 86 6.05 -24.49 -12.55
CA ARG A 86 5.32 -25.78 -12.48
C ARG A 86 4.33 -25.86 -11.31
N GLN A 87 4.57 -25.12 -10.23
CA GLN A 87 3.66 -25.01 -9.09
C GLN A 87 2.35 -24.33 -9.49
N ASP A 88 2.38 -23.37 -10.42
CA ASP A 88 1.19 -22.69 -10.93
C ASP A 88 0.31 -23.67 -11.71
N SER A 89 0.93 -24.55 -12.52
CA SER A 89 0.18 -25.59 -13.25
C SER A 89 -0.47 -26.63 -12.34
N ILE A 90 0.19 -27.02 -11.24
CA ILE A 90 -0.36 -27.98 -10.29
C ILE A 90 -1.53 -27.35 -9.53
N THR A 91 -1.38 -26.09 -9.12
CA THR A 91 -2.42 -25.35 -8.41
C THR A 91 -3.64 -25.14 -9.31
N PHE A 92 -3.42 -24.79 -10.58
CA PHE A 92 -4.49 -24.66 -11.56
C PHE A 92 -5.26 -25.97 -11.76
N ALA A 93 -4.54 -27.09 -11.95
CA ALA A 93 -5.17 -28.41 -12.11
C ALA A 93 -5.92 -28.88 -10.86
N ALA A 94 -5.42 -28.55 -9.66
CA ALA A 94 -6.11 -28.86 -8.41
C ALA A 94 -7.41 -28.07 -8.27
N VAL A 95 -7.40 -26.77 -8.57
CA VAL A 95 -8.59 -25.91 -8.54
C VAL A 95 -9.62 -26.35 -9.56
N ASP A 96 -9.20 -26.68 -10.79
CA ASP A 96 -10.09 -27.16 -11.85
C ASP A 96 -10.78 -28.48 -11.44
N ARG A 97 -10.03 -29.42 -10.86
CA ARG A 97 -10.58 -30.69 -10.35
C ARG A 97 -11.59 -30.47 -9.22
N VAL A 98 -11.31 -29.54 -8.31
CA VAL A 98 -12.24 -29.18 -7.22
C VAL A 98 -13.51 -28.54 -7.78
N GLN A 99 -13.38 -27.63 -8.74
CA GLN A 99 -14.51 -26.95 -9.37
C GLN A 99 -15.38 -27.92 -10.18
N HIS A 100 -14.78 -28.87 -10.89
CA HIS A 100 -15.48 -29.91 -11.61
C HIS A 100 -16.31 -30.81 -10.67
N HIS A 101 -15.75 -31.16 -9.52
CA HIS A 101 -16.44 -31.98 -8.51
C HIS A 101 -17.59 -31.24 -7.83
N TYR A 102 -17.44 -29.93 -7.57
CA TYR A 102 -18.52 -29.09 -7.05
C TYR A 102 -19.67 -28.92 -8.05
N ARG A 103 -19.35 -28.77 -9.33
CA ARG A 103 -20.35 -28.62 -10.39
C ARG A 103 -21.17 -29.88 -10.64
N SER A 104 -20.61 -31.07 -10.41
CA SER A 104 -21.35 -32.34 -10.48
C SER A 104 -22.30 -32.55 -9.30
N GLY A 105 -21.98 -32.06 -8.10
CA GLY A 105 -22.82 -32.23 -6.90
C GLY A 105 -23.99 -31.24 -6.75
N ILE A 106 -24.13 -30.25 -7.66
CA ILE A 106 -25.26 -29.31 -7.70
C ILE A 106 -26.35 -29.77 -8.68
N ASN A 107 -26.02 -30.65 -9.63
CA ASN A 107 -26.93 -31.11 -10.68
C ASN A 107 -27.59 -32.48 -10.36
N ASP A 108 -27.35 -33.02 -9.16
CA ASP A 108 -28.05 -34.18 -8.58
C ASP A 108 -28.98 -33.70 -7.45
#